data_AF-A0A830C818-F1
#
_entry.id   AF-A0A830C818-F1
#
_cell.length_a   1.000
_cell.length_b   1.000
_cell.length_c   1.000
_cell.angle_alpha   90.00
_cell.angle_beta   90.00
_cell.angle_gamma   90.00
#
_symmetry.space_group_name_H-M   'P 1'
#
loop_
_entity.id
_entity.type
_entity.pdbx_description
1 polymer ?
#
loop_
_entity_poly.entity_id
_entity_poly.type
_entity_poly.pdbx_seq_one_letter_code
_entity_poly.pdbx_strand_id
1 'polypeptide(L)'
;MGVCDKQGFPMKQGVLTSGRVRLLMHRGTPCFHGYGRRNGERRRNSVRGCIVSPDFSVLNLVIVKKGKKVSKAPKIQGLVTPLTLQRKRARIVDKKKRIAKAKPEAAEYQKLLASRLKEQREKRSESLAKKRSRASAASKTPIGA
;
A
#
# COMPACT_ATOMS: atom_id res chain seq x y z
N MET A 1 -13.07 30.90 10.15
CA MET A 1 -12.76 31.72 11.33
C MET A 1 -13.31 31.01 12.56
N GLY A 2 -12.45 30.57 13.47
CA GLY A 2 -12.90 29.96 14.72
C GLY A 2 -13.17 31.05 15.73
N VAL A 3 -14.40 31.21 16.19
CA VAL A 3 -14.72 32.10 17.32
C VAL A 3 -14.97 31.20 18.52
N CYS A 4 -14.56 31.63 19.72
CA CYS A 4 -14.84 30.89 20.95
C CYS A 4 -15.67 31.75 21.87
N ASP A 5 -16.60 31.11 22.58
CA ASP A 5 -17.30 31.75 23.69
C ASP A 5 -16.49 31.73 24.99
N LYS A 6 -17.03 32.36 26.04
CA LYS A 6 -16.39 32.45 27.36
C LYS A 6 -16.08 31.09 28.02
N GLN A 7 -16.75 30.00 27.63
CA GLN A 7 -16.47 28.66 28.20
C GLN A 7 -15.70 27.78 27.19
N GLY A 8 -15.15 28.38 26.12
CA GLY A 8 -14.28 27.70 25.17
C GLY A 8 -15.01 26.86 24.12
N PHE A 9 -16.33 26.97 23.98
CA PHE A 9 -17.02 26.26 22.90
C PHE A 9 -16.83 26.99 21.57
N PRO A 10 -16.40 26.27 20.52
CA PRO A 10 -16.14 26.87 19.23
C PRO A 10 -17.44 27.14 18.47
N MET A 11 -17.42 28.20 17.67
CA MET A 11 -18.49 28.62 16.79
C MET A 11 -18.56 27.76 15.53
N LYS A 12 -19.76 27.33 15.15
CA LYS A 12 -20.00 26.55 13.93
C LYS A 12 -20.83 27.35 12.93
N GLN A 13 -20.30 27.52 11.73
CA GLN A 13 -21.02 28.15 10.63
C GLN A 13 -22.28 27.34 10.25
N GLY A 14 -23.38 28.03 9.92
CA GLY A 14 -24.65 27.42 9.56
C GLY A 14 -25.56 27.08 10.75
N VAL A 15 -25.13 27.33 11.99
CA VAL A 15 -25.98 27.26 13.17
C VAL A 15 -26.49 28.67 13.46
N LEU A 16 -27.69 29.00 12.96
CA LEU A 16 -28.27 30.35 12.96
C LEU A 16 -28.84 30.76 14.32
N THR A 17 -28.05 30.59 15.38
CA THR A 17 -28.42 30.98 16.74
C THR A 17 -27.32 31.84 17.37
N SER A 18 -27.71 32.68 18.32
CA SER A 18 -26.81 33.38 19.23
C SER A 18 -26.40 32.53 20.44
N GLY A 19 -27.02 31.38 20.64
CA GLY A 19 -26.74 30.47 21.75
C GLY A 19 -25.90 29.26 21.36
N ARG A 20 -25.80 28.29 22.28
CA ARG A 20 -25.21 26.98 21.99
C ARG A 20 -26.27 25.96 21.61
N VAL A 21 -25.86 25.00 20.78
CA VAL A 21 -26.69 23.85 20.37
C VAL A 21 -25.85 22.57 20.45
N ARG A 22 -26.46 21.44 20.81
CA ARG A 22 -25.79 20.13 20.78
C ARG A 22 -26.03 19.44 19.45
N LEU A 23 -24.96 19.21 18.68
CA LEU A 23 -25.03 18.60 17.36
C LEU A 23 -24.23 17.30 17.31
N LEU A 24 -24.69 16.34 16.50
CA LEU A 24 -23.94 15.13 16.20
C LEU A 24 -22.89 15.43 15.12
N MET A 25 -21.62 15.32 15.49
CA MET A 25 -20.47 15.67 14.65
C MET A 25 -19.79 14.43 14.10
N HIS A 26 -19.20 14.54 12.90
CA HIS A 26 -18.35 13.51 12.30
C HIS A 26 -16.91 14.02 12.16
N ARG A 27 -15.95 13.10 12.08
CA ARG A 27 -14.52 13.42 11.97
C ARG A 27 -14.26 14.38 10.81
N GLY A 28 -13.44 15.41 11.06
CA GLY A 28 -13.08 16.44 10.07
C GLY A 28 -14.09 17.58 9.93
N THR A 29 -15.21 17.55 10.67
CA THR A 29 -16.09 18.73 10.76
C THR A 29 -15.47 19.83 11.63
N PRO A 30 -15.73 21.12 11.34
CA PRO A 30 -15.38 22.21 12.25
C PRO A 30 -15.95 21.92 13.64
N CYS A 31 -15.15 22.13 14.70
CA CYS A 31 -15.46 21.78 16.10
C CYS A 31 -15.29 20.29 16.47
N PHE A 32 -14.94 19.39 15.54
CA PHE A 32 -14.56 18.01 15.84
C PHE A 32 -13.53 17.44 14.84
N HIS A 33 -12.25 17.56 15.20
CA HIS A 33 -11.14 17.04 14.39
C HIS A 33 -11.04 15.49 14.40
N GLY A 34 -11.44 14.87 15.52
CA GLY A 34 -11.44 13.41 15.66
C GLY A 34 -10.06 12.74 15.60
N TYR A 35 -8.98 13.45 15.95
CA TYR A 35 -7.67 12.83 16.16
C TYR A 35 -7.73 11.81 17.32
N GLY A 36 -7.14 10.64 17.13
CA GLY A 36 -7.16 9.56 18.13
C GLY A 36 -8.56 8.99 18.41
N ARG A 37 -9.46 9.01 17.43
CA ARG A 37 -10.81 8.41 17.50
C ARG A 37 -10.96 7.30 16.47
N ARG A 38 -11.92 6.40 16.69
CA ARG A 38 -12.16 5.27 15.76
C ARG A 38 -12.70 5.80 14.43
N ASN A 39 -12.42 5.08 13.36
CA ASN A 39 -13.00 5.39 12.06
C ASN A 39 -14.53 5.25 12.13
N GLY A 40 -15.26 6.21 11.55
CA GLY A 40 -16.72 6.25 11.58
C GLY A 40 -17.34 6.76 12.90
N GLU A 41 -16.54 7.05 13.93
CA GLU A 41 -17.05 7.54 15.21
C GLU A 41 -17.70 8.93 15.06
N ARG A 42 -18.92 9.06 15.60
CA ARG A 42 -19.66 10.33 15.68
C ARG A 42 -19.86 10.72 17.13
N ARG A 43 -19.71 12.01 17.44
CA ARG A 43 -19.83 12.51 18.81
C ARG A 43 -20.80 13.67 18.90
N ARG A 44 -21.69 13.64 19.89
CA ARG A 44 -22.61 14.75 20.18
C ARG A 44 -21.92 15.80 21.06
N ASN A 45 -21.55 16.93 20.46
CA ASN A 45 -20.83 18.02 21.13
C ASN A 45 -21.71 19.28 21.17
N SER A 46 -21.51 20.11 22.21
CA SER A 46 -22.05 21.47 22.23
C SER A 46 -21.21 22.36 21.33
N VAL A 47 -21.85 23.19 20.52
CA VAL A 47 -21.21 24.18 19.64
C VAL A 47 -21.94 25.51 19.74
N ARG A 48 -21.22 26.61 19.55
CA ARG A 48 -21.78 27.96 19.54
C ARG A 48 -22.32 28.31 18.15
N GLY A 49 -23.48 28.96 18.07
CA GLY A 49 -24.06 29.41 16.80
C GLY A 49 -23.31 30.58 16.17
N CYS A 50 -23.54 30.88 14.90
CA CYS A 50 -22.75 31.85 14.14
C CYS A 50 -23.13 33.32 14.32
N ILE A 51 -24.24 33.61 15.01
CA ILE A 51 -24.68 34.99 15.26
C ILE A 51 -23.83 35.61 16.37
N VAL A 52 -23.38 36.84 16.15
CA VAL A 52 -22.46 37.51 17.06
C VAL A 52 -23.18 38.05 18.30
N SER A 53 -22.62 37.79 19.49
CA SER A 53 -23.14 38.28 20.77
C SER A 53 -21.99 38.72 21.70
N PRO A 54 -22.27 39.50 22.76
CA PRO A 54 -21.28 39.89 23.78
C PRO A 54 -20.67 38.73 24.57
N ASP A 55 -21.19 37.52 24.43
CA ASP A 55 -20.78 36.32 25.16
C ASP A 55 -19.48 35.70 24.62
N PHE A 56 -18.91 36.27 23.56
CA PHE A 56 -17.65 35.83 23.00
C PHE A 56 -16.46 36.25 23.86
N SER A 57 -15.47 35.38 23.94
CA SER A 57 -14.18 35.67 24.55
C SER A 57 -13.16 36.13 23.51
N VAL A 58 -13.17 35.52 22.32
CA VAL A 58 -12.17 35.76 21.28
C VAL A 58 -12.82 35.75 19.90
N LEU A 59 -12.62 36.82 19.11
CA LEU A 59 -13.02 36.92 17.70
C LEU A 59 -11.80 36.79 16.79
N ASN A 60 -11.72 35.72 15.99
CA ASN A 60 -10.65 35.55 15.01
C ASN A 60 -11.01 36.22 13.68
N LEU A 61 -10.35 37.34 13.37
CA LEU A 61 -10.48 38.08 12.11
C LEU A 61 -9.33 37.73 11.16
N VAL A 62 -9.54 37.87 9.84
CA VAL A 62 -8.48 37.70 8.83
C VAL A 62 -8.35 38.96 8.01
N ILE A 63 -7.10 39.42 7.87
CA ILE A 63 -6.73 40.58 7.07
C ILE A 63 -6.78 40.20 5.58
N VAL A 64 -7.56 40.93 4.78
CA VAL A 64 -7.78 40.63 3.36
C VAL A 64 -6.69 41.23 2.45
N LYS A 65 -6.04 42.32 2.87
CA LYS A 65 -4.99 43.01 2.08
C LYS A 65 -3.74 43.23 2.92
N LYS A 66 -2.59 42.81 2.40
CA LYS A 66 -1.27 42.90 3.06
C LYS A 66 -0.46 44.08 2.51
N GLY A 67 0.37 44.70 3.35
CA GLY A 67 1.37 45.71 2.94
C GLY A 67 2.53 45.15 2.09
N LYS A 68 3.63 45.92 1.95
CA LYS A 68 4.79 45.62 1.08
C LYS A 68 5.35 44.20 1.30
N LYS A 69 5.76 43.53 0.20
CA LYS A 69 6.14 42.10 0.19
C LYS A 69 7.65 41.88 0.30
N VAL A 70 8.03 40.85 1.06
CA VAL A 70 9.38 40.25 1.08
C VAL A 70 9.31 38.88 0.41
N SER A 71 10.25 38.57 -0.49
CA SER A 71 10.25 37.31 -1.25
C SER A 71 11.09 36.22 -0.57
N LYS A 72 10.45 35.10 -0.23
CA LYS A 72 11.09 33.82 0.09
C LYS A 72 10.43 32.75 -0.79
N ALA A 73 11.21 31.86 -1.41
CA ALA A 73 10.69 30.82 -2.30
C ALA A 73 10.74 29.44 -1.63
N PRO A 74 9.62 28.69 -1.56
CA PRO A 74 9.61 27.33 -1.05
C PRO A 74 10.24 26.35 -2.06
N LYS A 75 10.74 25.22 -1.58
CA LYS A 75 11.17 24.12 -2.45
C LYS A 75 9.96 23.53 -3.18
N ILE A 76 9.98 23.58 -4.50
CA ILE A 76 8.95 22.96 -5.34
C ILE A 76 9.23 21.46 -5.43
N GLN A 77 8.31 20.64 -4.93
CA GLN A 77 8.35 19.18 -5.04
C GLN A 77 7.55 18.71 -6.27
N GLY A 78 7.87 17.54 -6.81
CA GLY A 78 7.18 16.99 -8.00
C GLY A 78 7.72 17.48 -9.35
N LEU A 79 8.78 18.29 -9.35
CA LEU A 79 9.47 18.68 -10.57
C LEU A 79 10.17 17.47 -11.21
N VAL A 80 10.06 17.35 -12.54
CA VAL A 80 10.87 16.40 -13.30
C VAL A 80 12.32 16.89 -13.29
N THR A 81 13.14 16.23 -12.48
CA THR A 81 14.57 16.52 -12.36
C THR A 81 15.39 15.41 -12.99
N PRO A 82 16.64 15.68 -13.44
CA PRO A 82 17.54 14.64 -13.96
C PRO A 82 17.68 13.44 -13.00
N LEU A 83 17.70 13.70 -11.68
CA LEU A 83 17.75 12.67 -10.64
C LEU A 83 16.52 11.74 -10.67
N THR A 84 15.32 12.29 -10.88
CA THR A 84 14.10 11.46 -11.02
C THR A 84 14.14 10.58 -12.26
N LEU A 85 14.66 11.09 -13.39
CA LEU A 85 14.81 10.34 -14.63
C LEU A 85 15.84 9.21 -14.49
N GLN A 86 16.98 9.50 -13.85
CA GLN A 86 18.02 8.50 -13.56
C GLN A 86 17.45 7.35 -12.72
N ARG A 87 16.71 7.64 -11.65
CA ARG A 87 16.06 6.61 -10.81
C ARG A 87 15.04 5.78 -11.58
N LYS A 88 14.25 6.41 -12.47
CA LYS A 88 13.32 5.69 -13.35
C LYS A 88 14.06 4.76 -14.32
N ARG A 89 15.14 5.22 -14.94
CA ARG A 89 15.99 4.40 -15.83
C ARG A 89 16.61 3.22 -15.09
N ALA A 90 17.18 3.46 -13.90
CA ALA A 90 17.77 2.42 -13.05
C ALA A 90 16.75 1.32 -12.73
N ARG A 91 15.53 1.69 -12.32
CA ARG A 91 14.44 0.73 -12.04
C ARG A 91 14.14 -0.19 -13.24
N ILE A 92 14.12 0.36 -14.46
CA ILE A 92 13.87 -0.42 -15.68
C ILE A 92 15.03 -1.38 -15.95
N VAL A 93 16.27 -0.89 -15.81
CA VAL A 93 17.48 -1.70 -15.96
C VAL A 93 17.49 -2.86 -14.97
N ASP A 94 17.20 -2.61 -13.70
CA ASP A 94 17.20 -3.63 -12.65
C ASP A 94 16.12 -4.70 -12.91
N LYS A 95 14.94 -4.29 -13.38
CA LYS A 95 13.87 -5.23 -13.79
C LYS A 95 14.33 -6.12 -14.94
N LYS A 96 14.99 -5.54 -15.95
CA LYS A 96 15.54 -6.29 -17.10
C LYS A 96 16.65 -7.25 -16.66
N LYS A 97 17.58 -6.79 -15.81
CA LYS A 97 18.66 -7.63 -15.25
C LYS A 97 18.11 -8.84 -14.49
N ARG A 98 17.06 -8.65 -13.68
CA ARG A 98 16.41 -9.75 -12.95
C ARG A 98 15.82 -10.79 -13.89
N ILE A 99 15.13 -10.36 -14.95
CA ILE A 99 14.55 -11.26 -15.95
C ILE A 99 15.66 -11.98 -16.73
N ALA A 100 16.69 -11.25 -17.15
CA ALA A 100 17.81 -11.79 -17.90
C ALA A 100 18.60 -12.83 -17.09
N LYS A 101 18.67 -12.69 -15.77
CA LYS A 101 19.26 -13.69 -14.86
C LYS A 101 18.38 -14.94 -14.70
N ALA A 102 17.07 -14.77 -14.53
CA ALA A 102 16.16 -15.89 -14.30
C ALA A 102 16.01 -16.84 -15.51
N LYS A 103 16.11 -16.31 -16.74
CA LYS A 103 15.98 -17.10 -17.98
C LYS A 103 17.03 -18.21 -18.15
N PRO A 104 18.35 -17.93 -18.09
CA PRO A 104 19.37 -18.96 -18.21
C PRO A 104 19.32 -19.95 -17.03
N GLU A 105 19.09 -19.48 -15.80
CA GLU A 105 18.93 -20.35 -14.62
C GLU A 105 17.79 -21.37 -14.83
N ALA A 106 16.65 -20.93 -15.38
CA ALA A 106 15.55 -21.83 -15.72
C ALA A 106 15.92 -22.82 -16.84
N ALA A 107 16.66 -22.37 -17.87
CA ALA A 107 17.10 -23.24 -18.96
C ALA A 107 18.13 -24.29 -18.50
N GLU A 108 19.05 -23.92 -17.62
CA GLU A 108 19.99 -24.85 -16.99
C GLU A 108 19.27 -25.89 -16.14
N TYR A 109 18.29 -25.47 -15.35
CA TYR A 109 17.46 -26.38 -14.56
C TYR A 109 16.68 -27.36 -15.45
N GLN A 110 16.14 -26.91 -16.58
CA GLN A 110 15.45 -27.79 -17.53
C GLN A 110 16.39 -28.85 -18.15
N LYS A 111 17.63 -28.47 -18.48
CA LYS A 111 18.64 -29.43 -18.98
C LYS A 111 18.95 -30.50 -17.93
N LEU A 112 19.08 -30.11 -16.66
CA LEU A 112 19.28 -31.02 -15.54
C LEU A 112 18.08 -31.99 -15.39
N LEU A 113 16.85 -31.51 -15.51
CA LEU A 113 15.67 -32.37 -15.43
C LEU A 113 15.64 -33.39 -16.58
N ALA A 114 15.98 -32.97 -17.80
CA ALA A 114 16.02 -33.84 -18.96
C ALA A 114 17.06 -34.97 -18.81
N SER A 115 18.25 -34.68 -18.28
CA SER A 115 19.27 -35.70 -18.03
C SER A 115 18.81 -36.71 -16.98
N ARG A 116 18.21 -36.25 -15.87
CA ARG A 116 17.68 -37.12 -14.81
C ARG A 116 16.55 -38.03 -15.30
N LEU A 117 15.66 -37.53 -16.14
CA LEU A 117 14.59 -38.33 -16.76
C LEU A 117 15.14 -39.38 -17.73
N LYS A 118 16.18 -39.04 -18.50
CA LYS A 118 16.86 -39.98 -19.40
C LYS A 118 17.55 -41.10 -18.64
N GLU A 119 18.34 -40.77 -17.61
CA GLU A 119 18.99 -41.76 -16.72
C GLU A 119 17.97 -42.69 -16.07
N GLN A 120 16.81 -42.18 -15.62
CA GLN A 120 15.75 -43.02 -15.05
C GLN A 120 15.14 -43.96 -16.10
N ARG A 121 14.94 -43.50 -17.35
CA ARG A 121 14.44 -44.35 -18.44
C ARG A 121 15.42 -45.48 -18.76
N GLU A 122 16.71 -45.17 -18.87
CA GLU A 122 17.77 -46.15 -19.14
C GLU A 122 17.86 -47.20 -18.02
N LYS A 123 17.89 -46.77 -16.76
CA LYS A 123 17.85 -47.69 -15.59
C LYS A 123 16.62 -48.59 -15.59
N ARG A 124 15.44 -48.06 -15.94
CA ARG A 124 14.21 -48.86 -16.06
C ARG A 124 14.33 -49.90 -17.17
N SER A 125 14.82 -49.53 -18.36
CA SER A 125 15.03 -50.48 -19.45
C SER A 125 16.02 -51.58 -19.11
N GLU A 126 17.13 -51.26 -18.44
CA GLU A 126 18.10 -52.26 -17.99
C GLU A 126 17.49 -53.24 -16.97
N SER A 127 16.71 -52.73 -16.02
CA SER A 127 16.03 -53.58 -15.03
C SER A 127 15.01 -54.51 -15.67
N LEU A 128 14.27 -54.04 -16.69
CA LEU A 128 13.34 -54.84 -17.47
C LEU A 128 14.07 -55.88 -18.33
N ALA A 129 15.20 -55.52 -18.93
CA ALA A 129 16.02 -56.46 -19.70
C ALA A 129 16.57 -57.59 -18.82
N LYS A 130 17.09 -57.27 -17.62
CA LYS A 130 17.53 -58.26 -16.62
C LYS A 130 16.39 -59.16 -16.13
N LYS A 131 15.17 -58.63 -15.98
CA LYS A 131 13.99 -59.43 -15.63
C LYS A 131 13.59 -60.36 -16.77
N ARG A 132 13.56 -59.86 -18.01
CA ARG A 132 13.25 -60.66 -19.21
C ARG A 132 14.25 -61.79 -19.41
N SER A 133 15.56 -61.53 -19.28
CA SER A 133 16.57 -62.57 -19.42
C SER A 133 16.42 -63.64 -18.33
N ARG A 134 16.19 -63.24 -17.07
CA ARG A 134 15.90 -64.19 -15.97
C ARG A 134 14.63 -65.01 -16.21
N ALA A 135 13.55 -64.40 -16.68
CA ALA A 135 12.30 -65.11 -16.99
C ALA A 135 12.50 -66.12 -18.13
N SER A 136 13.25 -65.75 -19.18
CA SER A 136 13.57 -66.66 -20.28
C SER A 136 14.51 -67.80 -19.89
N ALA A 137 15.35 -67.60 -18.86
CA ALA A 137 16.19 -68.65 -18.30
C ALA A 137 15.37 -69.60 -17.41
N ALA A 138 14.42 -69.08 -16.63
CA ALA A 138 13.51 -69.87 -15.79
C ALA A 138 12.51 -70.71 -16.60
N SER A 139 12.15 -70.31 -17.82
CA SER A 139 11.34 -71.15 -18.73
C SER A 139 12.14 -72.23 -19.47
N LYS A 140 13.48 -72.17 -19.42
CA LYS A 140 14.39 -73.13 -20.08
C LYS A 140 14.92 -74.21 -19.13
N THR A 141 14.68 -74.09 -17.82
CA THR A 141 14.87 -75.20 -16.90
C THR A 141 13.84 -76.29 -17.20
N PRO A 142 14.24 -77.52 -17.57
CA PRO A 142 13.30 -78.60 -17.85
C PRO A 142 12.52 -78.91 -16.57
N ILE A 143 11.19 -78.93 -16.67
CA ILE A 143 10.33 -79.50 -15.62
C ILE A 143 10.71 -80.98 -15.57
N GLY A 144 11.37 -81.38 -14.47
CA GLY A 144 11.89 -82.73 -14.29
C GLY A 144 10.78 -83.79 -14.25
N ALA A 145 11.16 -84.96 -14.77
CA ALA A 145 10.64 -86.33 -14.62
C ALA A 145 9.30 -86.55 -13.90
#